data_AF-A0A1I6DFZ7-F1
#
_entry.id   AF-A0A1I6DFZ7-F1
#
_cell.length_a   1.000
_cell.length_b   1.000
_cell.length_c   1.000
_cell.angle_alpha   90.00
_cell.angle_beta   90.00
_cell.angle_gamma   90.00
#
_symmetry.space_group_name_H-M   'P 1'
#
loop_
_entity.id
_entity.type
_entity.pdbx_description
1 polymer ?
#
loop_
_entity_poly.entity_id
_entity_poly.type
_entity_poly.pdbx_seq_one_letter_code
_entity_poly.pdbx_strand_id
1 'polypeptide(L)' 'MPGLEKGLEKRLVDLLEIKKKHDLENDKFLLLLGMVNLMGIINMLEERTADAGPGRGARRPPAPSEMAPLMGMFGPKGKQ' A
#
# COMPACT_ATOMS: atom_id res chain seq x y z
N MET A 1 22.26 13.09 -0.58
CA MET A 1 23.34 12.34 0.11
C MET A 1 24.27 11.75 -0.95
N PRO A 2 25.58 12.00 -0.90
CA PRO A 2 26.53 11.77 -2.01
C PRO A 2 26.81 10.29 -2.39
N GLY A 3 26.06 9.32 -1.86
CA GLY A 3 26.12 7.91 -2.27
C GLY A 3 24.90 7.42 -3.06
N LEU A 4 23.78 8.14 -3.00
CA LEU A 4 22.53 7.73 -3.66
C LEU A 4 22.62 7.88 -5.18
N GLU A 5 23.31 8.93 -5.63
CA GLU A 5 23.48 9.29 -7.05
C GLU A 5 24.28 8.23 -7.82
N LYS A 6 25.37 7.72 -7.24
CA LYS A 6 26.18 6.64 -7.84
C LYS A 6 25.40 5.33 -7.97
N GLY A 7 24.52 5.04 -7.00
CA GLY A 7 23.66 3.86 -7.05
C GLY A 7 22.58 3.99 -8.12
N LEU A 8 22.01 5.18 -8.29
CA LEU A 8 21.02 5.47 -9.33
C LEU A 8 21.64 5.37 -10.73
N GLU A 9 22.81 5.98 -10.91
CA GLU A 9 23.55 5.97 -12.17
C GLU A 9 23.87 4.54 -12.61
N LYS A 10 24.37 3.70 -11.69
CA LYS A 10 24.62 2.29 -11.98
C LYS A 10 23.36 1.55 -12.43
N ARG A 11 22.23 1.74 -11.74
CA ARG A 11 20.96 1.10 -12.11
C ARG A 11 20.46 1.55 -13.48
N LEU A 12 20.67 2.82 -13.83
CA LEU A 12 20.38 3.35 -15.16
C LEU A 12 21.23 2.67 -16.23
N VAL A 13 22.52 2.50 -15.99
CA VAL A 13 23.41 1.76 -16.90
C VAL A 13 22.94 0.32 -17.06
N ASP A 14 22.64 -0.39 -15.97
CA ASP A 14 22.16 -1.77 -16.02
C ASP A 14 20.85 -1.89 -16.85
N LEU A 15 19.93 -0.93 -16.73
CA LEU A 15 18.69 -0.91 -17.53
C LEU A 15 18.95 -0.65 -19.02
N LEU A 16 19.91 0.22 -19.35
CA LEU A 16 20.32 0.48 -20.73
C LEU A 16 21.02 -0.74 -21.36
N GLU A 17 21.78 -1.49 -20.56
CA GLU A 17 22.37 -2.75 -21.00
C GLU A 17 21.29 -3.80 -21.33
N ILE A 18 20.22 -3.88 -20.52
CA ILE A 18 19.06 -4.74 -20.82
C ILE A 18 18.40 -4.33 -22.13
N LYS A 19 18.19 -3.02 -22.36
CA LYS A 19 17.65 -2.50 -23.63
C LYS A 19 18.49 -2.97 -24.81
N LYS A 20 19.81 -2.84 -24.71
CA LYS A 20 20.75 -3.23 -25.76
C LYS A 20 20.79 -4.75 -25.97
N LYS A 21 20.84 -5.53 -24.89
CA LYS A 21 20.94 -7.00 -24.93
C LYS A 21 19.75 -7.65 -25.63
N HIS A 22 18.56 -7.08 -25.44
CA HIS A 22 17.31 -7.60 -25.98
C HIS A 22 16.79 -6.82 -27.20
N ASP A 23 17.61 -5.91 -27.74
CA ASP A 23 17.26 -5.01 -28.86
C ASP A 23 15.87 -4.38 -28.71
N LEU A 24 15.60 -3.86 -27.50
CA LEU A 24 14.29 -3.30 -27.20
C LEU A 24 14.13 -1.93 -27.89
N GLU A 25 13.12 -1.86 -28.74
CA GLU A 25 12.55 -0.61 -29.23
C GLU A 25 12.14 0.29 -28.06
N ASN A 26 12.15 1.61 -28.30
CA ASN A 26 11.91 2.59 -27.24
C ASN A 26 10.54 2.39 -26.56
N ASP A 27 9.50 2.08 -27.33
CA ASP A 27 8.15 1.87 -26.79
C ASP A 27 8.09 0.65 -25.87
N LYS A 28 8.73 -0.45 -26.28
CA LYS A 28 8.84 -1.69 -25.48
C LYS A 28 9.68 -1.46 -24.22
N PHE A 29 10.75 -0.67 -24.33
CA PHE A 29 11.58 -0.32 -23.19
C PHE A 29 10.86 0.61 -22.20
N LEU A 30 10.09 1.57 -22.69
CA LEU A 30 9.23 2.42 -21.84
C LEU A 30 8.17 1.60 -21.11
N LEU A 31 7.55 0.63 -21.78
CA LEU A 31 6.62 -0.31 -21.15
C LEU A 31 7.31 -1.10 -20.03
N LEU A 32 8.52 -1.62 -20.28
CA LEU A 32 9.31 -2.33 -19.27
C LEU A 32 9.60 -1.45 -18.04
N LEU A 33 10.03 -0.21 -18.25
CA LEU A 33 10.26 0.75 -17.15
C LEU A 33 8.97 1.01 -16.36
N GLY A 34 7.83 1.12 -17.05
CA GLY A 34 6.52 1.24 -16.42
C GLY A 34 6.18 0.04 -15.53
N MET A 35 6.41 -1.19 -16.01
CA MET A 35 6.17 -2.40 -15.22
C MET A 35 7.08 -2.48 -13.98
N VAL A 36 8.37 -2.14 -14.11
CA VAL A 36 9.31 -2.10 -12.98
C VAL A 36 8.86 -1.08 -11.92
N ASN A 37 8.42 0.10 -12.35
CA ASN A 37 7.89 1.11 -11.43
C ASN A 37 6.62 0.64 -10.71
N LEU A 38 5.69 0.00 -11.43
CA LEU A 38 4.48 -0.54 -10.83
C LEU A 38 4.80 -1.62 -9.79
N MET A 39 5.75 -2.52 -10.08
CA MET A 39 6.19 -3.53 -9.12
C MET A 39 6.79 -2.89 -7.86
N GLY A 40 7.60 -1.85 -8.02
CA GLY A 40 8.13 -1.09 -6.88
C GLY A 40 7.03 -0.45 -6.03
N ILE A 41 5.99 0.12 -6.66
CA ILE A 41 4.83 0.68 -5.96
C ILE A 41 4.06 -0.41 -5.22
N ILE A 42 3.81 -1.56 -5.85
CA ILE A 42 3.12 -2.69 -5.23
C ILE A 42 3.89 -3.14 -3.98
N ASN A 43 5.21 -3.35 -4.09
CA ASN A 43 6.03 -3.75 -2.94
C ASN A 43 5.94 -2.73 -1.79
N MET A 44 6.01 -1.42 -2.09
CA MET A 44 5.85 -0.36 -1.08
C MET A 44 4.44 -0.36 -0.44
N LEU A 45 3.40 -0.69 -1.20
CA LEU A 45 2.04 -0.81 -0.67
C LEU A 45 1.90 -2.07 0.19
N GLU A 46 2.46 -3.19 -0.25
CA GLU A 46 2.47 -4.46 0.49
C GLU A 46 3.20 -4.30 1.83
N GLU A 47 4.37 -3.67 1.86
CA GLU A 47 5.11 -3.35 3.09
C GLU A 47 4.25 -2.51 4.06
N ARG A 48 3.54 -1.49 3.55
CA ARG A 48 2.64 -0.67 4.38
C ARG A 48 1.45 -1.46 4.91
N THR A 49 0.95 -2.44 4.16
CA THR A 49 -0.12 -3.33 4.62
C THR A 49 0.37 -4.40 5.59
N ALA A 50 1.62 -4.86 5.46
CA ALA A 50 2.25 -5.80 6.37
C ALA A 50 2.59 -5.14 7.73
N ASP A 51 3.03 -3.88 7.70
CA ASP A 51 3.22 -3.05 8.89
C ASP A 51 1.89 -2.56 9.50
N ALA A 52 0.79 -2.66 8.74
CA ALA A 52 -0.56 -2.53 9.28
C ALA A 52 -0.98 -3.85 9.94
N GLY A 53 -0.36 -4.15 11.10
CA GLY A 53 -0.75 -5.29 11.93
C GLY A 53 -2.27 -5.34 12.21
N PRO A 54 -2.78 -6.51 12.63
CA PRO A 54 -4.22 -6.76 12.84
C PRO A 54 -4.75 -5.85 13.96
N GLY A 55 -5.16 -4.64 13.61
CA GLY A 55 -5.56 -3.63 14.59
C GLY A 55 -5.89 -2.25 14.02
N ARG A 56 -5.47 -1.93 12.79
CA ARG A 56 -5.77 -0.62 12.19
C ARG A 56 -7.13 -0.52 11.49
N GLY A 57 -7.90 -1.61 11.45
CA GLY A 57 -9.23 -1.69 10.83
C GLY A 57 -10.31 -2.39 11.66
N ALA A 58 -10.00 -2.85 12.88
CA ALA A 58 -11.07 -3.23 13.80
C ALA A 58 -11.71 -1.93 14.29
N ARG A 59 -12.98 -1.68 13.91
CA ARG A 59 -13.85 -0.79 14.67
C ARG A 59 -13.57 -1.09 16.14
N ARG A 60 -12.96 -0.13 16.85
CA ARG A 60 -12.77 -0.20 18.29
C ARG A 60 -14.13 -0.63 18.86
N PRO A 61 -14.26 -1.76 19.57
CA PRO A 61 -15.51 -2.03 20.25
C PRO A 61 -15.78 -0.79 21.12
N PRO A 62 -16.97 -0.18 21.02
CA PRO A 62 -17.24 1.08 21.68
C PRO A 62 -16.85 0.93 23.15
N ALA A 63 -16.10 1.91 23.65
CA ALA A 63 -15.75 1.90 25.06
C ALA A 63 -17.06 1.92 25.87
N PRO A 64 -17.13 1.27 27.05
CA PRO A 64 -18.34 1.29 27.88
C PRO A 64 -18.85 2.71 28.20
N SER A 65 -17.96 3.71 28.15
CA SER A 65 -18.26 5.14 28.30
C SER A 65 -18.92 5.80 27.08
N GLU A 66 -18.86 5.19 25.90
CA GLU A 66 -19.53 5.62 24.67
C GLU A 66 -20.93 5.00 24.51
N MET A 67 -21.30 4.04 25.35
CA MET A 67 -22.70 3.66 25.57
C MET A 67 -23.35 4.65 26.53
N ALA A 68 -23.61 5.87 26.04
CA ALA A 68 -24.57 6.77 26.69
C ALA A 68 -25.96 6.09 26.69
N PRO A 69 -26.81 6.38 27.70
CA PRO A 69 -27.83 5.47 28.20
C PRO A 69 -29.04 5.41 27.27
N LEU A 70 -28.95 4.62 26.20
CA LEU A 70 -30.10 4.28 25.37
C LEU A 70 -30.91 3.09 25.93
N MET A 71 -30.74 2.77 27.21
CA MET A 71 -31.46 1.71 27.93
C MET A 71 -32.64 2.28 28.75
N GLY A 72 -33.39 3.21 28.18
CA GLY A 72 -34.52 3.84 28.88
C GLY A 72 -35.75 4.21 28.05
N MET A 73 -35.69 4.20 26.71
CA MET A 73 -36.78 4.72 25.87
C MET A 73 -37.57 3.65 25.09
N PHE A 74 -37.49 2.39 25.52
CA PHE A 74 -38.40 1.34 25.11
C PHE A 74 -39.00 0.69 26.36
N GLY A 75 -39.98 1.37 26.96
CA GLY A 75 -40.84 0.76 27.97
C GLY A 75 -41.55 -0.48 27.40
N PRO A 76 -41.92 -1.47 28.23
CA PRO A 76 -42.65 -2.62 27.75
C PRO A 76 -44.06 -2.18 27.34
N LYS A 77 -44.31 -2.08 26.04
CA LYS A 77 -45.66 -2.21 25.49
C LYS A 77 -46.07 -3.66 25.71
N GLY A 78 -47.05 -3.86 26.60
CA GLY A 78 -47.47 -5.17 27.06
C GLY A 78 -47.97 -6.11 25.97
N LYS A 79 -48.06 -7.39 26.33
CA LYS A 79 -49.10 -8.33 25.91
C LYS A 79 -49.03 -9.58 26.81
N GLN A 80 -50.18 -9.85 27.43
CA GLN A 80 -50.69 -11.08 28.06
C GLN A 80 -50.02 -11.57 29.34
#